data_AF-A0A532C246-F1
#
_entry.id   AF-A0A532C246-F1
#
_cell.length_a   1.000
_cell.length_b   1.000
_cell.length_c   1.000
_cell.angle_alpha   90.00
_cell.angle_beta   90.00
_cell.angle_gamma   90.00
#
_symmetry.space_group_name_H-M   'P 1'
#
loop_
_entity.id
_entity.type
_entity.pdbx_description
1 polymer ?
#
loop_
_entity_poly.entity_id
_entity_poly.type
_entity_poly.pdbx_seq_one_letter_code
_entity_poly.pdbx_strand_id
1 'polypeptide(L)'
;MGVGDSNKGLYDHLYRRFFESRARQQGYDFQHAPGGSSPTPGITFPDRLRWWAWGRWKRRKAIMAARDRFQQDILDLKTRPPK
;
A
#
# COMPACT_ATOMS: atom_id res chain seq x y z
N MET A 1 -4.40 -38.23 -14.24
CA MET A 1 -2.95 -38.06 -14.39
C MET A 1 -2.71 -37.05 -15.50
N GLY A 2 -2.39 -35.80 -15.16
CA GLY A 2 -2.13 -34.77 -16.16
C GLY A 2 -0.80 -35.07 -16.82
N VAL A 3 -0.85 -35.38 -18.11
CA VAL A 3 0.33 -35.55 -18.97
C VAL A 3 1.04 -34.19 -18.98
N GLY A 4 2.01 -34.03 -18.09
CA GLY A 4 2.87 -32.86 -18.09
C GLY A 4 3.62 -32.84 -19.40
N ASP A 5 3.38 -31.81 -20.21
CA ASP A 5 4.28 -31.42 -21.29
C ASP A 5 5.64 -31.11 -20.65
N SER A 6 6.46 -32.14 -20.41
CA SER A 6 7.76 -32.06 -19.72
C SER A 6 8.82 -31.27 -20.49
N ASN A 7 8.44 -30.65 -21.61
CA ASN A 7 9.31 -29.91 -22.50
C ASN A 7 8.91 -28.44 -22.66
N LYS A 8 7.86 -27.99 -21.96
CA LYS A 8 7.44 -26.58 -21.94
C LYS A 8 7.96 -25.95 -20.67
N GLY A 9 8.92 -25.04 -20.81
CA GLY A 9 9.52 -24.35 -19.68
C GLY A 9 8.45 -23.68 -18.81
N LEU A 10 8.75 -23.46 -17.53
CA LEU A 10 7.82 -22.87 -16.55
C LEU A 10 7.10 -21.60 -17.06
N TYR A 11 7.74 -20.86 -17.96
CA TYR A 11 7.25 -19.60 -18.52
C TYR A 11 6.80 -19.67 -19.98
N ASP A 12 6.73 -20.86 -20.58
CA ASP A 12 6.37 -21.01 -22.00
C ASP A 12 5.00 -20.40 -22.30
N HIS A 13 4.02 -20.57 -21.40
CA HIS A 13 2.69 -20.01 -21.56
C HIS A 13 2.68 -18.47 -21.57
N LEU A 14 3.64 -17.82 -20.92
CA LEU A 14 3.77 -16.36 -20.89
C LEU A 14 4.46 -15.83 -22.15
N TYR A 15 5.46 -16.57 -22.66
CA TYR A 15 6.32 -16.10 -23.75
C TYR A 15 6.05 -16.76 -25.10
N ARG A 16 5.10 -17.69 -25.20
CA ARG A 16 4.78 -18.39 -26.46
C ARG A 16 4.51 -17.44 -27.62
N ARG A 17 3.67 -16.43 -27.39
CA ARG A 17 3.32 -15.40 -28.39
C ARG A 17 4.51 -14.51 -28.77
N PHE A 18 5.44 -14.32 -27.84
CA PHE A 18 6.69 -13.61 -28.10
C PHE A 18 7.61 -14.44 -29.00
N PHE A 19 7.81 -15.72 -28.71
CA PHE A 19 8.64 -16.61 -29.54
C PHE A 19 8.09 -16.76 -30.97
N GLU A 20 6.77 -16.86 -31.14
CA GLU A 20 6.12 -16.91 -32.46
C GLU A 20 6.35 -15.62 -33.29
N SER A 21 6.54 -14.48 -32.61
CA SER A 21 6.77 -13.17 -33.26
C SER A 21 8.22 -12.69 -33.18
N ARG A 22 9.15 -13.50 -32.65
CA ARG A 22 10.54 -13.11 -32.36
C ARG A 22 11.27 -12.56 -33.59
N ALA A 23 11.05 -13.15 -34.76
CA ALA A 23 11.67 -12.69 -36.01
C ALA A 23 11.15 -11.32 -36.50
N ARG A 24 10.00 -10.86 -35.99
CA ARG A 24 9.40 -9.56 -36.35
C ARG A 24 9.67 -8.46 -35.33
N GLN A 25 10.18 -8.81 -34.14
CA GLN A 25 10.46 -7.83 -33.09
C GLN A 25 11.93 -7.43 -33.17
N GLN A 26 12.19 -6.15 -33.43
CA GLN A 26 13.51 -5.57 -33.19
C GLN A 26 13.73 -5.50 -31.68
N GLY A 27 14.90 -5.93 -31.21
CA GLY A 27 15.25 -5.90 -29.79
C GLY A 27 15.31 -4.48 -29.24
N TYR A 28 15.38 -4.36 -27.92
CA TYR A 28 15.58 -3.07 -27.28
C TYR A 28 16.97 -2.53 -27.63
N ASP A 29 17.01 -1.44 -28.40
CA ASP A 29 18.26 -0.76 -28.72
C ASP A 29 18.66 0.15 -27.55
N PHE A 30 19.72 -0.25 -26.83
CA PHE A 30 20.25 0.50 -25.70
C PHE A 30 20.72 1.91 -26.08
N GLN A 31 21.03 2.17 -27.36
CA GLN A 31 21.41 3.49 -27.86
C GLN A 31 20.19 4.34 -28.28
N HIS A 32 19.03 3.71 -28.46
CA HIS A 32 17.76 4.37 -28.76
C HIS A 32 16.73 4.05 -27.69
N ALA A 33 17.02 4.48 -26.45
CA ALA A 33 15.99 4.58 -25.44
C ALA A 33 14.85 5.46 -25.98
N PRO A 34 13.58 5.03 -25.90
CA PRO A 34 12.48 5.89 -26.31
C PRO A 34 12.59 7.20 -25.54
N GLY A 35 12.80 8.29 -26.29
CA GLY A 35 12.99 9.64 -25.76
C GLY A 35 11.68 10.17 -25.18
N GLY A 36 11.28 9.62 -24.04
CA GLY A 36 10.05 9.96 -23.35
C GLY A 36 10.31 10.01 -21.86
N SER A 37 10.25 11.22 -21.30
CA SER A 37 9.99 11.39 -19.88
C SER A 37 8.59 10.85 -19.62
N SER A 38 8.47 9.57 -19.22
CA SER A 38 7.21 9.10 -18.67
C SER A 38 7.04 9.78 -17.33
N PRO A 39 6.01 10.61 -17.12
CA PRO A 39 5.79 11.21 -15.83
C PRO A 39 5.63 10.09 -14.81
N THR A 40 6.38 10.18 -13.70
CA THR A 40 6.24 9.25 -12.59
C THR A 40 4.78 9.28 -12.14
N PRO A 41 4.10 8.12 -11.98
CA PRO A 41 2.71 8.12 -11.56
C PRO A 41 2.61 8.83 -10.21
N GLY A 42 2.00 10.01 -10.21
CA GLY A 42 1.70 10.75 -9.00
C GLY A 42 0.72 9.92 -8.18
N ILE A 43 1.08 9.58 -6.95
CA ILE A 43 0.20 8.83 -6.05
C ILE A 43 -1.05 9.66 -5.82
N THR A 44 -2.15 9.31 -6.48
CA THR A 44 -3.46 9.92 -6.26
C THR A 44 -4.10 9.23 -5.05
N PHE A 45 -4.07 9.88 -3.90
CA PHE A 45 -4.87 9.42 -2.76
C PHE A 45 -6.36 9.63 -3.09
N PRO A 46 -7.23 8.62 -2.85
CA PRO A 46 -8.68 8.75 -3.09
C PRO A 46 -9.28 9.90 -2.28
N ASP A 47 -8.77 10.12 -1.07
CA ASP A 47 -9.05 11.29 -0.25
C ASP A 47 -7.79 12.13 -0.07
N ARG A 48 -7.87 13.42 -0.43
CA ARG A 48 -6.79 14.37 -0.13
C ARG A 48 -6.62 14.45 1.39
N LEU A 49 -5.38 14.32 1.86
CA LEU A 49 -5.06 14.49 3.27
C LEU A 49 -5.50 15.90 3.71
N ARG A 50 -6.55 15.97 4.54
CA ARG A 50 -7.05 17.26 5.03
C ARG A 50 -6.10 17.83 6.07
N TRP A 51 -6.01 19.16 6.17
CA TRP A 51 -5.14 19.83 7.16
C TRP A 51 -5.45 19.43 8.61
N TRP A 52 -6.70 19.05 8.92
CA TRP A 52 -7.06 18.52 10.24
C TRP A 52 -6.81 17.02 10.40
N ALA A 53 -6.52 16.26 9.34
CA ALA A 53 -6.00 14.91 9.49
C ALA A 53 -4.57 14.94 10.07
N TRP A 54 -3.86 16.06 9.87
CA TRP A 54 -2.57 16.31 10.51
C TRP A 54 -2.71 16.29 12.03
N GLY A 55 -1.93 15.42 12.69
CA GLY A 55 -1.96 15.30 14.15
C GLY A 55 -3.22 14.65 14.75
N ARG A 56 -4.09 14.00 13.96
CA ARG A 56 -5.28 13.26 14.46
C ARG A 56 -4.92 12.28 15.57
N TRP A 57 -3.83 11.52 15.40
CA TRP A 57 -3.36 10.55 16.39
C TRP A 57 -2.94 11.19 17.72
N LYS A 58 -2.23 12.33 17.66
CA LYS A 58 -1.83 13.09 18.85
C LYS A 58 -3.04 13.63 19.61
N ARG A 59 -4.03 14.18 18.89
CA ARG A 59 -5.29 14.65 19.49
C ARG A 59 -6.09 13.51 20.10
N ARG A 60 -6.21 12.37 19.41
CA ARG A 60 -6.90 11.17 19.93
C ARG A 60 -6.25 10.67 21.22
N LYS A 61 -4.91 10.64 21.29
CA LYS A 61 -4.18 10.27 22.51
C LYS A 61 -4.46 11.20 23.67
N ALA A 62 -4.49 12.52 23.44
CA ALA A 62 -4.81 13.51 24.47
C ALA A 62 -6.24 13.35 25.01
N ILE A 63 -7.22 13.13 24.12
CA ILE A 63 -8.62 12.90 24.51
C ILE A 63 -8.75 11.62 25.34
N MET A 64 -8.09 10.52 24.93
CA MET A 64 -8.09 9.27 25.70
C MET A 64 -7.47 9.47 27.09
N ALA A 65 -6.32 10.14 27.18
CA ALA A 65 -5.70 10.41 28.48
C ALA A 65 -6.57 11.27 29.39
N ALA A 66 -7.24 12.30 28.85
CA ALA A 66 -8.18 13.11 29.62
C ALA A 66 -9.39 12.29 30.10
N ARG A 67 -9.96 11.45 29.23
CA ARG A 67 -11.06 10.54 29.59
C ARG A 67 -10.66 9.61 30.72
N ASP A 68 -9.49 8.99 30.62
CA ASP A 68 -9.06 8.00 31.60
C ASP A 68 -8.81 8.66 32.98
N ARG A 69 -8.31 9.91 33.01
CA ARG A 69 -8.23 10.71 34.25
C ARG A 69 -9.60 10.95 34.87
N PHE A 70 -10.59 11.40 34.09
CA PHE A 70 -11.94 11.61 34.60
C PHE A 70 -12.57 10.31 35.12
N GLN A 71 -12.28 9.17 34.48
CA GLN A 71 -12.75 7.87 34.97
C GLN A 71 -12.12 7.50 36.30
N GLN A 72 -10.82 7.74 36.49
CA GLN A 72 -10.14 7.54 37.77
C GLN A 72 -10.71 8.44 38.86
N ASP A 73 -10.92 9.73 38.58
CA ASP A 73 -11.49 10.67 39.55
C ASP A 73 -12.88 10.22 40.03
N ILE A 74 -13.73 9.73 39.12
CA ILE A 74 -15.06 9.20 39.47
C ILE A 74 -14.97 7.95 40.35
N LEU A 75 -14.01 7.07 40.08
CA LEU A 75 -13.79 5.87 40.90
C LEU A 75 -13.28 6.24 42.30
N ASP A 76 -12.35 7.17 42.38
CA ASP A 76 -11.78 7.66 43.65
C ASP A 76 -12.82 8.36 44.52
N LEU A 77 -13.77 9.08 43.90
CA LEU A 77 -14.91 9.67 44.60
C LEU A 77 -15.85 8.61 45.17
N LYS A 78 -16.03 7.48 44.48
CA LYS A 78 -16.90 6.37 44.95
C LYS A 78 -16.26 5.53 46.04
N THR A 79 -14.93 5.41 46.06
CA THR A 79 -14.21 4.59 47.04
C THR A 79 -13.92 5.33 48.35
N ARG A 80 -14.01 6.67 48.37
CA ARG A 80 -13.91 7.42 49.63
C ARG A 80 -15.12 7.12 50.53
N PRO A 81 -14.92 6.61 51.75
CA PRO A 81 -16.01 6.45 52.69
C PRO A 81 -16.54 7.83 53.12
N PRO A 82 -17.85 7.99 53.32
CA PRO A 82 -18.40 9.20 53.91
C PRO A 82 -17.78 9.39 55.30
N LYS A 83 -17.33 10.62 55.58
CA LYS A 83 -16.86 11.05 56.90
C LYS A 83 -18.01 11.17 57.87
#